data_AF-A0A8H5HK98-F1
#
_entry.id   AF-A0A8H5HK98-F1
#
_cell.length_a   1.000
_cell.length_b   1.000
_cell.length_c   1.000
_cell.angle_alpha   90.00
_cell.angle_beta   90.00
_cell.angle_gamma   90.00
#
_symmetry.space_group_name_H-M   'P 1'
#
loop_
_entity.id
_entity.type
_entity.pdbx_description
1 polymer ?
#
loop_
_entity_poly.entity_id
_entity_poly.type
_entity_poly.pdbx_seq_one_letter_code
_entity_poly.pdbx_strand_id
1 'polypeptide(L)'
;MSVAASELELRSRETSGAEEESLDIPASLSDSASVIACDLDDVLCQTNLAVAEWHNEQYGTNMTLDDFYYHYYWKNPYWGGIQETFTKVTELYKTDRLYEAAPIPGAREGVQALRDMGFKLIIVTARVRKFKKGRGHGSKHIFLVCAKLNARLLIDDSSENALQLVTTLSEPIPVLLFGQYEWNKRISSHADSVESMVFENRLQIEGGREFWKEERFEDHIPDGAQIRRVKDWEEVVEWVKTARAENRL
;
A
#
# COMPACT_ATOMS: atom_id res chain seq x y z
N MET A 1 -11.75 5.57 7.77
CA MET A 1 -12.05 5.47 6.34
C MET A 1 -10.84 4.95 5.61
N SER A 2 -10.95 3.78 4.98
CA SER A 2 -9.98 3.33 3.97
C SER A 2 -9.80 4.41 2.90
N VAL A 3 -8.65 4.44 2.21
CA VAL A 3 -8.40 5.33 1.05
C VAL A 3 -9.56 5.26 0.05
N ALA A 4 -10.09 4.06 -0.18
CA ALA A 4 -11.23 3.83 -1.06
C ALA A 4 -12.55 4.48 -0.55
N ALA A 5 -12.73 4.61 0.77
CA ALA A 5 -13.87 5.29 1.38
C ALA A 5 -13.63 6.80 1.55
N SER A 6 -12.38 7.24 1.75
CA SER A 6 -12.03 8.66 1.90
C SER A 6 -12.01 9.41 0.58
N GLU A 7 -11.72 8.75 -0.54
CA GLU A 7 -11.65 9.38 -1.87
C GLU A 7 -13.01 9.87 -2.38
N LEU A 8 -14.13 9.31 -1.90
CA LEU A 8 -15.49 9.73 -2.28
C LEU A 8 -16.11 10.78 -1.36
N GLU A 9 -15.76 10.83 -0.06
CA GLU A 9 -16.22 11.94 0.81
C GLU A 9 -15.72 13.31 0.30
N LEU A 10 -14.55 13.33 -0.35
CA LEU A 10 -13.98 14.50 -1.05
C LEU A 10 -14.88 15.06 -2.17
N ARG A 11 -15.67 14.21 -2.85
CA ARG A 11 -16.56 14.66 -3.94
C ARG A 11 -17.78 15.45 -3.46
N SER A 12 -18.04 15.50 -2.15
CA SER A 12 -19.15 16.27 -1.58
C SER A 12 -18.76 17.66 -1.07
N ARG A 13 -17.48 18.03 -1.09
CA ARG A 13 -16.97 19.23 -0.40
C ARG A 13 -15.97 20.09 -1.18
N GLU A 14 -15.88 19.97 -2.50
CA GLU A 14 -15.11 20.94 -3.30
C GLU A 14 -15.92 22.21 -3.57
N THR A 15 -16.04 23.06 -2.56
CA THR A 15 -16.08 24.53 -2.68
C THR A 15 -15.71 25.16 -1.33
N SER A 16 -14.42 25.14 -0.96
CA SER A 16 -13.75 26.21 -0.19
C SER A 16 -12.32 25.79 0.15
N GLY A 17 -11.40 26.74 0.10
CA GLY A 17 -9.95 26.54 0.11
C GLY A 17 -9.45 25.65 1.24
N ALA A 18 -8.58 24.70 0.88
CA ALA A 18 -7.85 23.88 1.83
C ALA A 18 -6.69 24.70 2.43
N GLU A 19 -6.80 25.02 3.72
CA GLU A 19 -5.64 25.41 4.53
C GLU A 19 -4.71 24.20 4.67
N GLU A 20 -3.41 24.43 4.45
CA GLU A 20 -2.36 23.42 4.50
C GLU A 20 -2.10 23.00 5.97
N GLU A 21 -2.77 21.93 6.42
CA GLU A 21 -2.67 21.47 7.81
C GLU A 21 -1.29 20.82 8.08
N SER A 22 -0.55 21.37 9.05
CA SER A 22 0.79 20.91 9.41
C SER A 22 0.80 19.49 9.98
N LEU A 23 1.76 18.69 9.56
CA LEU A 23 2.03 17.38 10.14
C LEU A 23 2.71 17.58 11.50
N ASP A 24 2.10 17.06 12.58
CA ASP A 24 2.77 16.89 13.88
C ASP A 24 3.92 15.88 13.73
N ILE A 25 5.05 16.32 13.20
CA ILE A 25 6.29 15.54 13.19
C ILE A 25 6.93 15.70 14.57
N PRO A 26 7.20 14.62 15.33
CA PRO A 26 7.82 14.72 16.64
C PRO A 26 9.15 15.47 16.55
N ALA A 27 9.29 16.56 17.32
CA ALA A 27 10.45 17.44 17.36
C ALA A 27 11.77 16.79 17.84
N SER A 28 11.78 15.49 18.15
CA SER A 28 12.95 14.76 18.63
C SER A 28 13.70 14.00 17.53
N LEU A 29 13.60 14.44 16.27
CA LEU A 29 14.46 13.97 15.19
C LEU A 29 15.88 14.53 15.43
N SER A 30 16.74 13.77 16.12
CA SER A 30 18.17 14.06 16.15
C SER A 30 18.75 13.92 14.73
N ASP A 31 19.47 14.93 14.28
CA ASP A 31 19.91 15.24 12.91
C ASP A 31 20.88 14.25 12.21
N SER A 32 20.91 12.95 12.55
CA SER A 32 21.93 12.03 11.99
C SER A 32 21.45 10.66 11.48
N ALA A 33 20.21 10.24 11.72
CA ALA A 33 19.75 8.92 11.29
C ALA A 33 18.99 8.98 9.95
N SER A 34 19.49 8.27 8.92
CA SER A 34 18.78 8.08 7.64
C SER A 34 17.41 7.43 7.89
N VAL A 35 16.36 8.02 7.34
CA VAL A 35 14.99 7.51 7.47
C VAL A 35 14.68 6.48 6.40
N ILE A 36 14.13 5.33 6.81
CA ILE A 36 13.47 4.36 5.92
C ILE A 36 11.98 4.44 6.20
N ALA A 37 11.20 4.80 5.18
CA ALA A 37 9.76 4.69 5.22
C ALA A 37 9.37 3.22 4.99
N CYS A 38 8.42 2.70 5.78
CA CYS A 38 7.97 1.32 5.70
C CYS A 38 6.46 1.29 5.75
N ASP A 39 5.82 0.64 4.79
CA ASP A 39 4.39 0.36 4.88
C ASP A 39 4.10 -0.65 6.01
N LEU A 40 2.82 -0.71 6.40
CA LEU A 40 2.30 -1.62 7.40
C LEU A 40 1.66 -2.86 6.79
N ASP A 41 0.74 -2.66 5.85
CA ASP A 41 -0.18 -3.67 5.36
C ASP A 41 0.55 -4.59 4.38
N ASP A 42 0.58 -5.89 4.66
CA ASP A 42 1.32 -6.91 3.89
C ASP A 42 2.84 -6.68 3.74
N VAL A 43 3.41 -5.72 4.49
CA VAL A 43 4.85 -5.54 4.71
C VAL A 43 5.28 -5.90 6.14
N LEU A 44 4.49 -5.46 7.13
CA LEU A 44 4.73 -5.74 8.55
C LEU A 44 3.68 -6.69 9.14
N CYS A 45 2.44 -6.67 8.66
CA CYS A 45 1.38 -7.58 9.07
C CYS A 45 0.61 -8.16 7.87
N GLN A 46 0.09 -9.38 8.02
CA GLN A 46 -0.58 -10.14 6.97
C GLN A 46 -2.04 -9.67 6.80
N THR A 47 -2.22 -8.45 6.30
CA THR A 47 -3.51 -7.79 6.20
C THR A 47 -4.45 -8.50 5.23
N ASN A 48 -4.02 -8.76 4.00
CA ASN A 48 -4.88 -9.43 3.01
C ASN A 48 -5.21 -10.88 3.42
N LEU A 49 -4.34 -11.55 4.19
CA LEU A 49 -4.67 -12.86 4.77
C LEU A 49 -5.82 -12.74 5.77
N ALA A 50 -5.73 -11.79 6.70
CA ALA A 50 -6.78 -11.54 7.69
C ALA A 50 -8.11 -11.12 7.03
N VAL A 51 -8.04 -10.36 5.93
CA VAL A 51 -9.19 -10.01 5.09
C VAL A 51 -9.80 -11.24 4.43
N ALA A 52 -8.99 -12.13 3.87
CA ALA A 52 -9.45 -13.38 3.25
C ALA A 52 -10.19 -14.28 4.24
N GLU A 53 -9.58 -14.52 5.39
CA GLU A 53 -10.16 -15.33 6.45
C GLU A 53 -11.49 -14.73 6.93
N TRP A 54 -11.54 -13.41 7.13
CA TRP A 54 -12.79 -12.73 7.52
C TRP A 54 -13.87 -12.87 6.46
N HIS A 55 -13.51 -12.68 5.18
CA HIS A 55 -14.49 -12.80 4.09
C HIS A 55 -15.05 -14.22 4.00
N ASN A 56 -14.20 -15.24 4.19
CA ASN A 56 -14.60 -16.64 4.22
C ASN A 56 -15.56 -16.93 5.38
N GLU A 57 -15.28 -16.40 6.57
CA GLU A 57 -16.16 -16.54 7.74
C GLU A 57 -17.50 -15.82 7.57
N GLN A 58 -17.51 -14.60 7.04
CA GLN A 58 -18.72 -13.77 6.94
C GLN A 58 -19.63 -14.16 5.78
N TYR A 59 -19.06 -14.55 4.63
CA TYR A 59 -19.80 -14.76 3.38
C TYR A 59 -19.74 -16.20 2.87
N GLY A 60 -19.06 -17.11 3.59
CA GLY A 60 -18.93 -18.51 3.18
C GLY A 60 -18.11 -18.71 1.90
N THR A 61 -17.19 -17.78 1.60
CA THR A 61 -16.30 -17.88 0.44
C THR A 61 -15.11 -18.80 0.70
N ASN A 62 -14.28 -18.99 -0.33
CA ASN A 62 -13.03 -19.74 -0.25
C ASN A 62 -11.86 -18.94 -0.85
N MET A 63 -11.75 -17.68 -0.43
CA MET A 63 -10.73 -16.73 -0.88
C MET A 63 -9.38 -17.05 -0.23
N THR A 64 -8.33 -16.93 -1.03
CA THR A 64 -6.92 -17.08 -0.67
C THR A 64 -6.15 -15.83 -1.09
N LEU A 65 -4.86 -15.73 -0.74
CA LEU A 65 -4.02 -14.61 -1.19
C LEU A 65 -3.89 -14.55 -2.72
N ASP A 66 -3.98 -15.69 -3.41
CA ASP A 66 -3.86 -15.77 -4.86
C ASP A 66 -5.09 -15.20 -5.59
N ASP A 67 -6.17 -14.88 -4.88
CA ASP A 67 -7.37 -14.26 -5.45
C ASP A 67 -7.29 -12.72 -5.44
N PHE A 68 -6.31 -12.12 -4.77
CA PHE A 68 -6.11 -10.66 -4.75
C PHE A 68 -5.27 -10.22 -5.96
N TYR A 69 -5.84 -10.24 -7.16
CA TYR A 69 -5.13 -9.88 -8.39
C TYR A 69 -4.74 -8.40 -8.49
N TYR A 70 -5.51 -7.51 -7.85
CA TYR A 70 -5.31 -6.06 -7.85
C TYR A 70 -5.50 -5.48 -6.46
N HIS A 71 -4.90 -4.30 -6.24
CA HIS A 71 -5.07 -3.56 -4.99
C HIS A 71 -6.55 -3.22 -4.71
N TYR A 72 -7.32 -2.81 -5.72
CA TYR A 72 -8.75 -2.54 -5.55
C TYR A 72 -9.57 -3.82 -5.50
N TYR A 73 -10.23 -4.05 -4.35
CA TYR A 73 -10.98 -5.27 -4.09
C TYR A 73 -12.11 -5.57 -5.09
N TRP A 74 -12.79 -4.58 -5.65
CA TRP A 74 -13.84 -4.83 -6.66
C TRP A 74 -13.29 -5.41 -7.98
N LYS A 75 -11.98 -5.28 -8.22
CA LYS A 75 -11.30 -5.88 -9.39
C LYS A 75 -10.91 -7.35 -9.13
N ASN A 76 -11.26 -7.90 -7.97
CA ASN A 76 -10.94 -9.27 -7.57
C ASN A 76 -12.22 -10.14 -7.46
N PRO A 77 -12.12 -11.47 -7.60
CA PRO A 77 -13.22 -12.39 -7.32
C PRO A 77 -13.83 -12.18 -5.92
N TYR A 78 -15.06 -12.65 -5.71
CA TYR A 78 -15.79 -12.65 -4.42
C TYR A 78 -16.29 -11.29 -3.88
N TRP A 79 -15.72 -10.18 -4.32
CA TRP A 79 -16.04 -8.85 -3.75
C TRP A 79 -17.33 -8.23 -4.29
N GLY A 80 -17.77 -8.65 -5.48
CA GLY A 80 -18.99 -8.15 -6.11
C GLY A 80 -18.80 -6.76 -6.73
N GLY A 81 -19.90 -6.02 -6.89
CA GLY A 81 -19.85 -4.66 -7.46
C GLY A 81 -19.11 -3.65 -6.58
N ILE A 82 -18.86 -2.45 -7.10
CA ILE A 82 -18.15 -1.37 -6.37
C ILE A 82 -18.85 -1.05 -5.05
N GLN A 83 -20.17 -0.84 -5.07
CA GLN A 83 -20.95 -0.51 -3.87
C GLN A 83 -21.01 -1.66 -2.84
N GLU A 84 -21.08 -2.90 -3.32
CA GLU A 84 -21.03 -4.08 -2.45
C GLU A 84 -19.67 -4.21 -1.78
N THR A 85 -18.60 -4.03 -2.56
CA THR A 85 -17.22 -3.99 -2.06
C THR A 85 -17.07 -2.96 -0.95
N PHE A 86 -17.57 -1.73 -1.15
CA PHE A 86 -17.53 -0.70 -0.11
C PHE A 86 -18.29 -1.09 1.14
N THR A 87 -19.44 -1.75 0.99
CA THR A 87 -20.23 -2.25 2.12
C THR A 87 -19.43 -3.30 2.90
N LYS A 88 -18.85 -4.29 2.21
CA LYS A 88 -17.99 -5.32 2.81
C LYS A 88 -16.80 -4.71 3.55
N VAL A 89 -16.07 -3.79 2.92
CA VAL A 89 -14.95 -3.08 3.55
C VAL A 89 -15.43 -2.31 4.79
N THR A 90 -16.57 -1.63 4.72
CA THR A 90 -17.13 -0.91 5.87
C THR A 90 -17.44 -1.86 7.03
N GLU A 91 -18.01 -3.04 6.77
CA GLU A 91 -18.25 -4.05 7.80
C GLU A 91 -16.95 -4.62 8.39
N LEU A 92 -15.94 -4.91 7.57
CA LEU A 92 -14.61 -5.35 8.03
C LEU A 92 -14.02 -4.34 9.02
N TYR A 93 -14.05 -3.05 8.70
CA TYR A 93 -13.50 -1.99 9.55
C TYR A 93 -14.27 -1.75 10.86
N LYS A 94 -15.48 -2.31 11.01
CA LYS A 94 -16.21 -2.32 12.29
C LYS A 94 -15.71 -3.41 13.25
N THR A 95 -14.94 -4.37 12.74
CA THR A 95 -14.32 -5.44 13.54
C THR A 95 -12.89 -5.05 13.96
N ASP A 96 -12.29 -5.85 14.85
CA ASP A 96 -10.88 -5.70 15.23
C ASP A 96 -9.92 -6.52 14.34
N ARG A 97 -10.43 -7.19 13.30
CA ARG A 97 -9.68 -8.15 12.47
C ARG A 97 -8.37 -7.61 11.90
N LEU A 98 -8.35 -6.34 11.46
CA LEU A 98 -7.14 -5.70 10.91
C LEU A 98 -6.06 -5.40 11.95
N TYR A 99 -6.42 -5.37 13.24
CA TYR A 99 -5.48 -5.24 14.36
C TYR A 99 -4.97 -6.60 14.86
N GLU A 100 -5.70 -7.66 14.56
CA GLU A 100 -5.36 -9.05 14.89
C GLU A 100 -4.50 -9.73 13.81
N ALA A 101 -4.31 -9.07 12.66
CA ALA A 101 -3.47 -9.57 11.57
C ALA A 101 -2.08 -9.95 12.09
N ALA A 102 -1.69 -11.21 11.85
CA ALA A 102 -0.41 -11.74 12.30
C ALA A 102 0.76 -10.97 11.65
N PRO A 103 1.91 -10.82 12.32
CA PRO A 103 3.11 -10.26 11.71
C PRO A 103 3.53 -11.02 10.46
N ILE A 104 4.10 -10.32 9.49
CA ILE A 104 4.79 -10.94 8.35
C ILE A 104 6.02 -11.71 8.88
N PRO A 105 6.25 -12.97 8.45
CA PRO A 105 7.44 -13.71 8.85
C PRO A 105 8.74 -12.93 8.57
N GLY A 106 9.63 -12.87 9.57
CA GLY A 106 10.89 -12.13 9.47
C GLY A 106 10.78 -10.61 9.64
N ALA A 107 9.58 -10.03 9.74
CA ALA A 107 9.42 -8.57 9.86
C ALA A 107 10.06 -8.01 11.12
N ARG A 108 9.90 -8.70 12.26
CA ARG A 108 10.49 -8.26 13.53
C ARG A 108 12.02 -8.24 13.45
N GLU A 109 12.60 -9.32 12.96
CA GLU A 109 14.05 -9.52 12.82
C GLU A 109 14.62 -8.54 11.78
N GLY A 110 13.93 -8.35 10.66
CA GLY A 110 14.31 -7.42 9.60
C GLY A 110 14.30 -5.97 10.07
N VAL A 111 13.20 -5.52 10.68
CA VAL A 111 13.10 -4.18 11.29
C VAL A 111 14.19 -3.97 12.33
N GLN A 112 14.45 -4.94 13.19
CA GLN A 112 15.52 -4.84 14.19
C GLN A 112 16.89 -4.74 13.52
N ALA A 113 17.18 -5.55 12.50
CA ALA A 113 18.45 -5.49 11.77
C ALA A 113 18.68 -4.12 11.12
N LEU A 114 17.65 -3.52 10.51
CA LEU A 114 17.77 -2.18 9.94
C LEU A 114 18.01 -1.11 11.03
N ARG A 115 17.37 -1.24 12.19
CA ARG A 115 17.63 -0.36 13.34
C ARG A 115 19.04 -0.52 13.90
N ASP A 116 19.56 -1.75 13.97
CA ASP A 116 20.93 -2.02 14.41
C ASP A 116 21.97 -1.44 13.44
N MET A 117 21.59 -1.26 12.17
CA MET A 117 22.38 -0.51 11.19
C MET A 117 22.30 1.01 11.38
N GLY A 118 21.49 1.53 12.31
CA GLY A 118 21.37 2.95 12.59
C GLY A 118 20.32 3.68 11.76
N PHE A 119 19.47 2.95 11.01
CA PHE A 119 18.34 3.55 10.31
C PHE A 119 17.18 3.85 11.26
N LYS A 120 16.48 4.95 10.99
CA LYS A 120 15.20 5.25 11.63
C LYS A 120 14.07 4.74 10.75
N LEU A 121 13.34 3.74 11.23
CA LEU A 121 12.15 3.24 10.54
C LEU A 121 10.92 4.03 10.97
N ILE A 122 10.17 4.53 9.99
CA ILE A 122 8.89 5.24 10.20
C ILE A 122 7.81 4.51 9.41
N ILE A 123 6.76 4.09 10.10
CA ILE A 123 5.60 3.48 9.46
C ILE A 123 4.83 4.56 8.69
N VAL A 124 4.64 4.34 7.38
CA VAL A 124 3.89 5.21 6.48
C VAL A 124 2.80 4.35 5.86
N THR A 125 1.54 4.57 6.23
CA THR A 125 0.42 3.71 5.83
C THR A 125 -0.80 4.54 5.42
N ALA A 126 -1.59 3.96 4.51
CA ALA A 126 -2.90 4.44 4.09
C ALA A 126 -3.98 4.35 5.20
N ARG A 127 -3.74 3.61 6.29
CA ARG A 127 -4.69 3.51 7.41
C ARG A 127 -4.90 4.88 8.08
N VAL A 128 -6.13 5.40 8.04
CA VAL A 128 -6.47 6.61 8.81
C VAL A 128 -6.71 6.27 10.27
N ARG A 129 -6.21 7.11 11.19
CA ARG A 129 -6.56 7.00 12.62
C ARG A 129 -8.07 7.19 12.81
N LYS A 130 -8.64 6.49 13.80
CA LYS A 130 -10.06 6.67 14.21
C LYS A 130 -10.39 8.17 14.28
N PHE A 131 -11.47 8.56 13.61
CA PHE A 131 -11.97 9.93 13.52
C PHE A 131 -11.88 10.64 14.87
N LYS A 132 -11.08 11.70 14.97
CA LYS A 132 -11.27 12.73 16.00
C LYS A 132 -12.18 13.78 15.39
N LYS A 133 -13.37 14.00 15.97
CA LYS A 133 -14.26 15.11 15.57
C LYS A 133 -13.45 16.41 15.50
N GLY A 134 -13.44 17.07 14.33
CA GLY A 134 -12.87 18.40 14.15
C GLY A 134 -11.51 18.50 13.44
N ARG A 135 -10.91 17.40 12.95
CA ARG A 135 -9.72 17.47 12.07
C ARG A 135 -10.09 17.11 10.64
N GLY A 136 -9.59 17.88 9.67
CA GLY A 136 -9.78 17.62 8.25
C GLY A 136 -9.20 16.26 7.85
N HIS A 137 -9.86 15.57 6.93
CA HIS A 137 -9.33 14.37 6.29
C HIS A 137 -8.50 14.80 5.09
N GLY A 138 -7.23 15.15 5.32
CA GLY A 138 -6.28 15.24 4.21
C GLY A 138 -5.86 13.83 3.83
N SER A 139 -6.27 13.34 2.66
CA SER A 139 -5.62 12.18 2.03
C SER A 139 -4.15 12.54 1.82
N LYS A 140 -3.24 11.97 2.60
CA LYS A 140 -1.81 12.21 2.47
C LYS A 140 -1.24 11.11 1.58
N HIS A 141 -0.98 11.46 0.33
CA HIS A 141 -0.31 10.55 -0.60
C HIS A 141 1.04 10.10 -0.02
N ILE A 142 1.33 8.80 -0.09
CA ILE A 142 2.53 8.20 0.52
C ILE A 142 3.81 8.86 0.00
N PHE A 143 3.88 9.19 -1.29
CA PHE A 143 5.03 9.90 -1.86
C PHE A 143 5.30 11.27 -1.19
N LEU A 144 4.25 12.04 -0.88
CA LEU A 144 4.38 13.32 -0.17
C LEU A 144 4.86 13.12 1.27
N VAL A 145 4.38 12.06 1.94
CA VAL A 145 4.83 11.72 3.29
C VAL A 145 6.30 11.35 3.28
N CYS A 146 6.72 10.47 2.36
CA CYS A 146 8.13 10.08 2.21
C CYS A 146 9.04 11.28 1.94
N ALA A 147 8.64 12.18 1.02
CA ALA A 147 9.39 13.40 0.73
C ALA A 147 9.52 14.31 1.96
N LYS A 148 8.42 14.54 2.71
CA LYS A 148 8.44 15.36 3.94
C LYS A 148 9.28 14.75 5.07
N LEU A 149 9.40 13.42 5.10
CA LEU A 149 10.27 12.71 6.03
C LEU A 149 11.74 12.71 5.61
N ASN A 150 12.07 13.21 4.41
CA ASN A 150 13.37 13.02 3.78
C ASN A 150 13.78 11.54 3.79
N ALA A 151 12.83 10.66 3.49
CA ALA A 151 13.05 9.21 3.47
C ALA A 151 14.03 8.85 2.35
N ARG A 152 14.99 7.98 2.66
CA ARG A 152 16.00 7.51 1.70
C ARG A 152 15.62 6.23 0.98
N LEU A 153 14.60 5.55 1.48
CA LEU A 153 14.07 4.30 0.96
C LEU A 153 12.61 4.20 1.38
N LEU A 154 11.78 3.64 0.51
CA LEU A 154 10.46 3.12 0.84
C LEU A 154 10.47 1.58 0.72
N ILE A 155 9.92 0.89 1.72
CA ILE A 155 9.58 -0.54 1.66
C ILE A 155 8.05 -0.62 1.66
N ASP A 156 7.44 -1.07 0.57
CA ASP A 156 6.00 -1.01 0.33
C ASP A 156 5.59 -2.16 -0.60
N ASP A 157 4.41 -2.73 -0.42
CA ASP A 157 3.90 -3.81 -1.26
C ASP A 157 3.04 -3.30 -2.44
N SER A 158 2.64 -2.02 -2.45
CA SER A 158 1.86 -1.41 -3.52
C SER A 158 2.75 -0.99 -4.69
N SER A 159 2.43 -1.55 -5.86
CA SER A 159 3.01 -1.16 -7.14
C SER A 159 2.68 0.29 -7.51
N GLU A 160 1.51 0.80 -7.13
CA GLU A 160 1.10 2.18 -7.34
C GLU A 160 1.91 3.17 -6.50
N ASN A 161 2.11 2.88 -5.20
CA ASN A 161 2.96 3.70 -4.35
C ASN A 161 4.40 3.71 -4.90
N ALA A 162 4.92 2.55 -5.27
CA ALA A 162 6.25 2.43 -5.87
C ALA A 162 6.39 3.30 -7.13
N LEU A 163 5.40 3.24 -8.02
CA LEU A 163 5.40 4.02 -9.25
C LEU A 163 5.29 5.52 -8.97
N GLN A 164 4.44 5.94 -8.03
CA GLN A 164 4.30 7.36 -7.65
C GLN A 164 5.62 7.95 -7.14
N LEU A 165 6.35 7.20 -6.30
CA LEU A 165 7.62 7.65 -5.73
C LEU A 165 8.67 7.94 -6.80
N VAL A 166 8.75 7.11 -7.85
CA VAL A 166 9.76 7.26 -8.90
C VAL A 166 9.36 8.15 -10.07
N THR A 167 8.06 8.43 -10.23
CA THR A 167 7.54 9.24 -11.35
C THR A 167 7.17 10.67 -10.97
N THR A 168 6.86 10.92 -9.69
CA THR A 168 6.29 12.22 -9.25
C THR A 168 7.34 13.15 -8.63
N LEU A 169 8.36 12.60 -7.98
CA LEU A 169 9.39 13.39 -7.31
C LEU A 169 10.49 13.79 -8.29
N SER A 170 11.00 15.01 -8.16
CA SER A 170 12.18 15.47 -8.92
C SER A 170 13.44 14.71 -8.53
N GLU A 171 13.54 14.31 -7.26
CA GLU A 171 14.56 13.40 -6.73
C GLU A 171 13.85 12.11 -6.29
N PRO A 172 13.82 11.07 -7.15
CA PRO A 172 13.18 9.80 -6.84
C PRO A 172 13.74 9.16 -5.58
N ILE A 173 12.83 8.68 -4.72
CA ILE A 173 13.20 7.84 -3.58
C ILE A 173 13.16 6.38 -4.05
N PRO A 174 14.23 5.59 -3.88
CA PRO A 174 14.23 4.19 -4.28
C PRO A 174 13.21 3.39 -3.47
N VAL A 175 12.64 2.36 -4.11
CA VAL A 175 11.58 1.54 -3.53
C VAL A 175 11.98 0.06 -3.55
N LEU A 176 11.84 -0.60 -2.40
CA LEU A 176 11.79 -2.05 -2.33
C LEU A 176 10.32 -2.49 -2.39
N LEU A 177 9.91 -2.99 -3.56
CA LEU A 177 8.56 -3.54 -3.75
C LEU A 177 8.49 -4.91 -3.08
N PHE A 178 7.85 -4.94 -1.92
CA PHE A 178 7.87 -6.07 -1.01
C PHE A 178 6.88 -7.17 -1.41
N GLY A 179 7.34 -8.41 -1.31
CA GLY A 179 6.55 -9.62 -1.55
C GLY A 179 6.40 -9.99 -3.03
N GLN A 180 5.97 -11.23 -3.26
CA GLN A 180 5.62 -11.77 -4.58
C GLN A 180 4.11 -11.88 -4.78
N TYR A 181 3.39 -10.92 -4.22
CA TYR A 181 1.94 -10.92 -4.15
C TYR A 181 1.27 -10.75 -5.51
N GLU A 182 0.07 -11.30 -5.68
CA GLU A 182 -0.68 -11.15 -6.94
C GLU A 182 -1.04 -9.67 -7.23
N TRP A 183 -1.39 -8.90 -6.20
CA TRP A 183 -1.82 -7.50 -6.37
C TRP A 183 -0.70 -6.57 -6.80
N ASN A 184 0.57 -6.92 -6.52
CA ASN A 184 1.73 -6.11 -6.88
C ASN A 184 2.34 -6.48 -8.25
N LYS A 185 1.74 -7.46 -8.94
CA LYS A 185 2.11 -7.83 -10.33
C LYS A 185 1.42 -6.95 -11.36
N ARG A 186 0.44 -6.13 -10.95
CA ARG A 186 -0.39 -5.29 -11.83
C ARG A 186 -0.56 -3.89 -11.23
N ILE A 187 -1.18 -2.99 -11.98
CA ILE A 187 -1.53 -1.63 -11.55
C ILE A 187 -3.05 -1.49 -11.41
N SER A 188 -3.45 -0.76 -10.38
CA SER A 188 -4.76 -0.15 -10.21
C SER A 188 -4.64 1.36 -10.36
N SER A 189 -5.52 1.93 -11.18
CA SER A 189 -5.57 3.38 -11.42
C SER A 189 -6.85 3.95 -10.82
N HIS A 190 -6.85 5.23 -10.44
CA HIS A 190 -8.08 5.95 -10.07
C HIS A 190 -9.14 5.88 -11.19
N ALA A 191 -8.73 5.73 -12.45
CA ALA A 191 -9.62 5.51 -13.59
C ALA A 191 -10.40 4.18 -13.50
N ASP A 192 -9.97 3.24 -12.65
CA ASP A 192 -10.58 1.91 -12.50
C ASP A 192 -11.82 1.92 -11.58
N SER A 193 -12.21 3.09 -11.07
CA SER A 193 -13.44 3.26 -10.27
C SER A 193 -14.68 3.33 -11.17
N VAL A 194 -14.83 2.35 -12.06
CA VAL A 194 -15.92 2.23 -13.04
C VAL A 194 -16.42 0.79 -13.11
N GLU A 195 -17.71 0.60 -13.40
CA GLU A 195 -18.35 -0.72 -13.42
C GLU A 195 -17.68 -1.71 -14.38
N SER A 196 -17.10 -1.24 -15.49
CA SER A 196 -16.38 -2.10 -16.46
C SER A 196 -15.11 -2.73 -15.89
N MET A 197 -14.62 -2.25 -14.73
CA MET A 197 -13.43 -2.78 -14.05
C MET A 197 -13.75 -3.69 -12.88
N VAL A 198 -15.04 -3.86 -12.53
CA VAL A 198 -15.46 -4.92 -11.59
C VAL A 198 -15.08 -6.28 -12.18
N PHE A 199 -14.53 -7.19 -11.38
CA PHE A 199 -13.96 -8.47 -11.85
C PHE A 199 -14.88 -9.23 -12.79
N GLU A 200 -16.11 -9.52 -12.35
CA GLU A 200 -17.10 -10.28 -13.13
C GLU A 200 -17.48 -9.56 -14.43
N ASN A 201 -17.69 -8.24 -14.36
CA ASN A 201 -18.03 -7.43 -15.53
C ASN A 201 -16.88 -7.43 -16.55
N ARG A 202 -15.65 -7.25 -16.07
CA ARG A 202 -14.46 -7.23 -16.93
C ARG A 202 -14.23 -8.59 -17.56
N LEU A 203 -14.33 -9.68 -16.78
CA LEU A 203 -14.20 -11.04 -17.28
C LEU A 203 -15.23 -11.34 -18.38
N GLN A 204 -16.47 -10.87 -18.21
CA GLN A 204 -17.52 -10.98 -19.23
C GLN A 204 -17.21 -10.15 -20.49
N ILE A 205 -16.80 -8.88 -20.33
CA ILE A 205 -16.41 -7.99 -21.44
C ILE A 205 -15.25 -8.59 -22.25
N GLU A 206 -14.30 -9.21 -21.56
CA GLU A 206 -13.12 -9.85 -22.13
C GLU A 206 -13.41 -11.26 -22.67
N GLY A 207 -14.67 -11.70 -22.68
CA GLY A 207 -15.09 -12.99 -23.25
C GLY A 207 -14.55 -14.21 -22.48
N GLY A 208 -14.36 -14.08 -21.16
CA GLY A 208 -13.79 -15.11 -20.30
C GLY A 208 -12.26 -15.18 -20.33
N ARG A 209 -11.59 -14.25 -21.02
CA ARG A 209 -10.13 -14.15 -21.02
C ARG A 209 -9.62 -13.74 -19.64
N GLU A 210 -8.65 -14.49 -19.12
CA GLU A 210 -8.02 -14.25 -17.83
C GLU A 210 -7.01 -13.09 -17.93
N PHE A 211 -7.52 -11.87 -18.13
CA PHE A 211 -6.73 -10.66 -18.40
C PHE A 211 -5.61 -10.41 -17.37
N TRP A 212 -5.81 -10.83 -16.12
CA TRP A 212 -4.79 -10.71 -15.08
C TRP A 212 -3.54 -11.55 -15.38
N LYS A 213 -3.62 -12.63 -16.16
CA LYS A 213 -2.42 -13.42 -16.53
C LYS A 213 -1.49 -12.71 -17.51
N GLU A 214 -1.98 -11.69 -18.20
CA GLU A 214 -1.24 -10.98 -19.26
C GLU A 214 -0.73 -9.61 -18.80
N GLU A 215 -1.46 -8.92 -17.93
CA GLU A 215 -1.07 -7.61 -17.42
C GLU A 215 0.11 -7.70 -16.47
N ARG A 216 1.07 -6.78 -16.63
CA ARG A 216 2.32 -6.77 -15.89
C ARG A 216 2.69 -5.38 -15.43
N PHE A 217 3.05 -5.27 -14.16
CA PHE A 217 3.57 -4.04 -13.55
C PHE A 217 4.82 -3.55 -14.29
N GLU A 218 5.68 -4.47 -14.74
CA GLU A 218 6.94 -4.15 -15.39
C GLU A 218 6.75 -3.34 -16.68
N ASP A 219 5.59 -3.45 -17.34
CA ASP A 219 5.27 -2.70 -18.56
C ASP A 219 5.02 -1.19 -18.28
N HIS A 220 4.90 -0.81 -17.01
CA HIS A 220 4.65 0.56 -16.56
C HIS A 220 5.86 1.24 -15.90
N ILE A 221 6.97 0.52 -15.70
CA ILE A 221 8.14 1.04 -15.01
C ILE A 221 8.99 1.87 -15.99
N PRO A 222 9.25 3.17 -15.73
CA PRO A 222 10.15 3.95 -16.56
C PRO A 222 11.57 3.38 -16.59
N ASP A 223 12.26 3.53 -17.73
CA ASP A 223 13.66 3.13 -17.85
C ASP A 223 14.51 3.79 -16.75
N GLY A 224 15.28 2.97 -16.02
CA GLY A 224 16.16 3.43 -14.95
C GLY A 224 15.46 3.77 -13.63
N ALA A 225 14.13 3.57 -13.51
CA ALA A 225 13.43 3.74 -12.25
C ALA A 225 13.98 2.80 -11.16
N GLN A 226 14.17 3.34 -9.96
CA GLN A 226 14.79 2.63 -8.83
C GLN A 226 13.76 1.83 -8.02
N ILE A 227 13.07 0.90 -8.68
CA ILE A 227 12.16 -0.05 -8.03
C ILE A 227 12.79 -1.44 -8.08
N ARG A 228 12.93 -2.08 -6.92
CA ARG A 228 13.44 -3.45 -6.83
C ARG A 228 12.46 -4.34 -6.07
N ARG A 229 12.06 -5.45 -6.70
CA ARG A 229 11.30 -6.50 -6.02
C ARG A 229 12.18 -7.19 -4.98
N VAL A 230 11.62 -7.43 -3.80
CA VAL A 230 12.22 -8.24 -2.72
C VAL A 230 11.15 -9.20 -2.21
N LYS A 231 11.47 -10.48 -2.08
CA LYS A 231 10.46 -11.49 -1.74
C LYS A 231 10.07 -11.48 -0.26
N ASP A 232 11.01 -11.09 0.61
CA ASP A 232 10.88 -11.16 2.07
C ASP A 232 11.85 -10.19 2.78
N TRP A 233 11.83 -10.22 4.11
CA TRP A 233 12.69 -9.38 4.94
C TRP A 233 14.17 -9.76 4.90
N GLU A 234 14.53 -10.98 4.51
CA GLU A 234 15.93 -11.36 4.32
C GLU A 234 16.53 -10.58 3.15
N GLU A 235 15.82 -10.56 2.01
CA GLU A 235 16.24 -9.80 0.84
C GLU A 235 16.23 -8.29 1.06
N VAL A 236 15.29 -7.76 1.86
CA VAL A 236 15.32 -6.35 2.30
C VAL A 236 16.62 -6.04 3.04
N VAL A 237 16.95 -6.85 4.04
CA VAL A 237 18.14 -6.64 4.89
C VAL A 237 19.42 -6.78 4.07
N GLU A 238 19.50 -7.76 3.17
CA GLU A 238 20.64 -7.94 2.27
C GLU A 238 20.83 -6.72 1.36
N TRP A 239 19.74 -6.24 0.74
CA TRP A 239 19.82 -5.09 -0.14
C TRP A 239 20.27 -3.83 0.59
N VAL A 240 19.73 -3.56 1.79
CA VAL A 240 20.10 -2.38 2.58
C VAL A 240 21.56 -2.45 3.05
N LYS A 241 22.05 -3.64 3.46
CA LYS A 241 23.47 -3.82 3.80
C LYS A 241 24.38 -3.46 2.63
N THR A 242 24.07 -3.96 1.44
CA THR A 242 24.83 -3.69 0.23
C THR A 242 24.76 -2.20 -0.14
N ALA A 243 23.56 -1.61 -0.14
CA ALA A 243 23.37 -0.20 -0.42
C ALA A 243 24.15 0.72 0.53
N ARG A 244 24.18 0.38 1.82
CA ARG A 244 24.96 1.11 2.81
C ARG A 244 26.47 0.97 2.58
N ALA A 245 26.95 -0.23 2.27
CA ALA A 245 28.38 -0.46 1.98
C ALA A 245 28.84 0.31 0.73
N GLU A 246 27.94 0.53 -0.23
CA GLU A 246 28.14 1.31 -1.45
C GLU A 246 27.86 2.81 -1.26
N ASN A 247 27.57 3.26 -0.04
CA ASN A 247 27.24 4.66 0.30
C ASN A 247 26.04 5.21 -0.49
N ARG A 248 25.07 4.35 -0.81
CA ARG A 248 23.77 4.70 -1.43
C ARG A 248 22.67 4.99 -0.41
N LEU A 249 22.89 4.69 0.88
CA LEU A 249 21.96 4.91 2.01
C LEU A 249 22.65 5.40 3.28
#